data_AF-A0ABD1HVQ6-F1
#
_entry.id   AF-A0ABD1HVQ6-F1
#
_cell.length_a   1.000
_cell.length_b   1.000
_cell.length_c   1.000
_cell.angle_alpha   90.00
_cell.angle_beta   90.00
_cell.angle_gamma   90.00
#
_symmetry.space_group_name_H-M   'P 1'
#
loop_
_entity.id
_entity.type
_entity.pdbx_description
1 polymer ?
#
loop_
_entity_poly.entity_id
_entity_poly.type
_entity_poly.pdbx_seq_one_letter_code
_entity_poly.pdbx_strand_id
1 'polypeptide(L)'
;MPPIMATENSTNTSRAEEFKVQANEAFKAHKYSQAIDLYTQAIELTNDNAVYWANRAFAHTKLEEYGSAIQDATSAIEIDPKYSKGYYRRGAAYLAMGKFKEALKDFQQVKKLCPNDPDATKKLKECEKAVMKLKFEEAISVPESERCSVADSIDYHTIGTSPGSSYVSLKVTAVAAAVALLAVYVGTKGSIAMATTAMAVVLVALGTYWQGRSKDSVFTEGRTLDLEVDSQYSGARIEGDVVTLDFVKKMLDDFKNQKFLHKRYACQIVLQIRDLLRELPSLVDIHVPDGKHFTVCGDVHGQFYDLINIFELNGLPSEDNPYLFNGDFVDRGSFSLEVILTLFAFKCMCPSAIYLSRGNHESKSMNKIYGFEGEVRSKLNDTFVELFAEVFCCLPLAHVINNKVFVVHGGLFSVDGVKLSDIRAIDRFCEPPEEGLMCELLWSDPQPQLGRGPSKRGVGLSFGGDVTKRFLQDNNLDLVVRSHEVKDEGYEIEHDGKLITVFSAPNYCDQMGNKGAFIRFEAPDLKPNIATFSAVPHPDVKPMAYANNFLRMFS
;
A
#
# COMPACT_ATOMS: atom_id res chain seq x y z
N MET A 1 -5.77 58.73 17.38
CA MET A 1 -5.65 57.26 17.52
C MET A 1 -5.44 56.67 16.14
N PRO A 2 -4.17 56.33 15.80
CA PRO A 2 -3.89 55.02 15.19
C PRO A 2 -2.47 54.42 15.49
N PRO A 3 -2.06 54.10 16.73
CA PRO A 3 -0.81 53.34 16.97
C PRO A 3 -0.99 51.89 17.45
N ILE A 4 -2.19 51.49 17.87
CA ILE A 4 -2.41 50.20 18.56
C ILE A 4 -2.44 49.03 17.56
N MET A 5 -3.14 49.15 16.43
CA MET A 5 -3.22 48.05 15.44
C MET A 5 -1.88 47.73 14.74
N ALA A 6 -1.03 48.72 14.49
CA ALA A 6 0.26 48.50 13.85
C ALA A 6 1.27 47.80 14.78
N THR A 7 1.18 48.05 16.09
CA THR A 7 2.06 47.44 17.10
C THR A 7 1.61 46.03 17.45
N GLU A 8 0.30 45.76 17.48
CA GLU A 8 -0.25 44.40 17.64
C GLU A 8 0.09 43.51 16.44
N ASN A 9 -0.08 43.99 15.19
CA ASN A 9 0.30 43.23 14.00
C ASN A 9 1.80 42.92 13.96
N SER A 10 2.66 43.88 14.29
CA SER A 10 4.12 43.66 14.35
C SER A 10 4.51 42.64 15.42
N THR A 11 3.78 42.58 16.54
CA THR A 11 4.04 41.64 17.63
C THR A 11 3.57 40.23 17.27
N ASN A 12 2.41 40.11 16.63
CA ASN A 12 1.87 38.83 16.15
C ASN A 12 2.76 38.22 15.07
N THR A 13 3.27 39.00 14.12
CA THR A 13 4.21 38.52 13.10
C THR A 13 5.50 38.00 13.73
N SER A 14 6.07 38.73 14.71
CA SER A 14 7.28 38.25 15.41
C SER A 14 7.03 36.93 16.13
N ARG A 15 5.87 36.78 16.78
CA ARG A 15 5.51 35.56 17.50
C ARG A 15 5.22 34.39 16.55
N ALA A 16 4.58 34.63 15.42
CA ALA A 16 4.38 33.61 14.38
C ALA A 16 5.71 33.09 13.82
N GLU A 17 6.69 33.98 13.64
CA GLU A 17 8.04 33.61 13.23
C GLU A 17 8.76 32.73 14.27
N GLU A 18 8.60 32.98 15.57
CA GLU A 18 9.11 32.10 16.62
C GLU A 18 8.50 30.70 16.55
N PHE A 19 7.18 30.60 16.40
CA PHE A 19 6.51 29.30 16.24
C PHE A 19 6.97 28.57 14.99
N LYS A 20 7.16 29.28 13.86
CA LYS A 20 7.74 28.68 12.65
C LYS A 20 9.15 28.13 12.93
N VAL A 21 10.01 28.82 13.66
CA VAL A 21 11.37 28.33 13.98
C VAL A 21 11.28 27.04 14.80
N GLN A 22 10.46 27.02 15.85
CA GLN A 22 10.23 25.82 16.66
C GLN A 22 9.65 24.66 15.83
N ALA A 23 8.71 24.95 14.93
CA ALA A 23 8.12 23.97 14.03
C ALA A 23 9.18 23.38 13.07
N ASN A 24 10.10 24.20 12.56
CA ASN A 24 11.21 23.72 11.73
C ASN A 24 12.17 22.82 12.52
N GLU A 25 12.41 23.11 13.81
CA GLU A 25 13.23 22.26 14.68
C GLU A 25 12.55 20.93 14.96
N ALA A 26 11.26 20.94 15.30
CA ALA A 26 10.45 19.73 15.45
C ALA A 26 10.44 18.88 14.17
N PHE A 27 10.27 19.52 13.01
CA PHE A 27 10.32 18.85 11.71
C PHE A 27 11.68 18.19 11.44
N LYS A 28 12.79 18.88 11.73
CA LYS A 28 14.15 18.32 11.58
C LYS A 28 14.42 17.16 12.55
N ALA A 29 13.75 17.17 13.70
CA ALA A 29 13.79 16.08 14.67
C ALA A 29 12.78 14.96 14.36
N HIS A 30 12.16 14.96 13.16
CA HIS A 30 11.15 14.01 12.72
C HIS A 30 9.87 13.97 13.58
N LYS A 31 9.64 15.00 14.41
CA LYS A 31 8.42 15.18 15.21
C LYS A 31 7.36 15.92 14.41
N TYR A 32 6.85 15.27 13.37
CA TYR A 32 6.00 15.94 12.38
C TYR A 32 4.64 16.38 12.94
N SER A 33 4.02 15.62 13.83
CA SER A 33 2.76 16.00 14.50
C SER A 33 2.95 17.29 15.32
N GLN A 34 4.00 17.34 16.15
CA GLN A 34 4.37 18.55 16.88
C GLN A 34 4.67 19.74 15.94
N ALA A 35 5.34 19.48 14.81
CA ALA A 35 5.60 20.52 13.81
C ALA A 35 4.30 21.09 13.20
N ILE A 36 3.30 20.23 12.94
CA ILE A 36 1.97 20.65 12.44
C ILE A 36 1.28 21.56 13.45
N ASP A 37 1.28 21.21 14.74
CA ASP A 37 0.67 22.02 15.80
C ASP A 37 1.33 23.39 15.92
N LEU A 38 2.67 23.44 15.86
CA LEU A 38 3.43 24.68 15.93
C LEU A 38 3.22 25.55 14.69
N TYR A 39 3.16 24.98 13.48
CA TYR A 39 2.78 25.73 12.29
C TYR A 39 1.34 26.23 12.35
N THR A 40 0.43 25.47 12.95
CA THR A 40 -0.96 25.89 13.15
C THR A 40 -1.04 27.11 14.05
N GLN A 41 -0.31 27.11 15.18
CA GLN A 41 -0.20 28.29 16.05
C GLN A 41 0.39 29.52 15.30
N ALA A 42 1.35 29.32 14.40
CA ALA A 42 1.87 30.41 13.57
C ALA A 42 0.81 30.97 12.60
N ILE A 43 0.02 30.09 11.97
CA ILE A 43 -1.05 30.45 11.02
C ILE A 43 -2.21 31.16 11.71
N GLU A 44 -2.57 30.74 12.93
CA GLU A 44 -3.61 31.38 13.74
C GLU A 44 -3.27 32.83 14.11
N LEU A 45 -1.98 33.15 14.30
CA LEU A 45 -1.52 34.51 14.54
C LEU A 45 -1.51 35.36 13.27
N THR A 46 -1.02 34.79 12.16
CA THR A 46 -0.95 35.45 10.85
C THR A 46 -1.10 34.42 9.74
N ASN A 47 -2.13 34.56 8.91
CA ASN A 47 -2.48 33.60 7.87
C ASN A 47 -2.03 34.02 6.45
N ASP A 48 -1.38 35.17 6.31
CA ASP A 48 -0.97 35.79 5.05
C ASP A 48 0.46 35.41 4.60
N ASN A 49 1.10 34.47 5.29
CA ASN A 49 2.43 33.98 4.95
C ASN A 49 2.39 32.59 4.29
N ALA A 50 2.61 32.55 2.97
CA ALA A 50 2.61 31.32 2.16
C ALA A 50 3.60 30.26 2.64
N VAL A 51 4.69 30.65 3.32
CA VAL A 51 5.71 29.72 3.82
C VAL A 51 5.16 28.84 4.93
N TYR A 52 4.30 29.35 5.81
CA TYR A 52 3.76 28.59 6.95
C TYR A 52 2.91 27.44 6.45
N TRP A 53 1.97 27.74 5.54
CA TRP A 53 1.12 26.78 4.87
C TRP A 53 1.93 25.74 4.09
N ALA A 54 2.91 26.15 3.28
CA ALA A 54 3.72 25.20 2.51
C ALA A 54 4.62 24.30 3.38
N ASN A 55 5.08 24.79 4.52
CA ASN A 55 5.85 23.98 5.45
C ASN A 55 4.95 23.00 6.23
N ARG A 56 3.75 23.42 6.65
CA ARG A 56 2.77 22.53 7.26
C ARG A 56 2.27 21.46 6.29
N ALA A 57 2.05 21.82 5.02
CA ALA A 57 1.79 20.85 3.95
C ALA A 57 2.89 19.79 3.81
N PHE A 58 4.15 20.18 4.02
CA PHE A 58 5.26 19.23 3.99
C PHE A 58 5.24 18.28 5.20
N ALA A 59 4.91 18.79 6.38
CA ALA A 59 4.74 17.96 7.58
C ALA A 59 3.58 16.98 7.41
N HIS A 60 2.43 17.43 6.91
CA HIS A 60 1.30 16.57 6.53
C HIS A 60 1.72 15.48 5.54
N THR A 61 2.51 15.82 4.51
CA THR A 61 3.01 14.83 3.53
C THR A 61 3.88 13.76 4.19
N LYS A 62 4.67 14.11 5.22
CA LYS A 62 5.51 13.16 5.97
C LYS A 62 4.71 12.23 6.89
N LEU A 63 3.50 12.63 7.27
CA LEU A 63 2.52 11.79 7.98
C LEU A 63 1.47 11.17 7.05
N GLU A 64 1.64 11.28 5.74
CA GLU A 64 0.72 10.70 4.74
C GLU A 64 -0.70 11.29 4.74
N GLU A 65 -0.83 12.47 5.35
CA GLU A 65 -2.03 13.31 5.36
C GLU A 65 -2.10 14.13 4.05
N TYR A 66 -2.12 13.43 2.91
CA TYR A 66 -1.99 14.04 1.58
C TYR A 66 -3.13 15.01 1.21
N GLY A 67 -4.35 14.76 1.68
CA GLY A 67 -5.49 15.66 1.51
C GLY A 67 -5.27 16.99 2.22
N SER A 68 -4.84 16.97 3.49
CA SER A 68 -4.45 18.16 4.24
C SER A 68 -3.27 18.88 3.59
N ALA A 69 -2.28 18.13 3.09
CA ALA A 69 -1.14 18.70 2.37
C ALA A 69 -1.56 19.44 1.09
N ILE A 70 -2.53 18.91 0.33
CA ILE A 70 -3.08 19.57 -0.87
C ILE A 70 -3.82 20.85 -0.51
N GLN A 71 -4.62 20.83 0.56
CA GLN A 71 -5.35 22.01 1.03
C GLN A 71 -4.38 23.12 1.45
N ASP A 72 -3.43 22.82 2.32
CA ASP A 72 -2.43 23.79 2.79
C ASP A 72 -1.57 24.33 1.64
N ALA A 73 -1.12 23.45 0.72
CA ALA A 73 -0.35 23.89 -0.43
C ALA A 73 -1.18 24.76 -1.39
N THR A 74 -2.50 24.55 -1.46
CA THR A 74 -3.41 25.42 -2.22
C THR A 74 -3.53 26.79 -1.57
N SER A 75 -3.72 26.86 -0.25
CA SER A 75 -3.71 28.12 0.51
C SER A 75 -2.39 28.89 0.30
N ALA A 76 -1.25 28.20 0.32
CA ALA A 76 0.05 28.82 0.05
C ALA A 76 0.12 29.46 -1.36
N ILE A 77 -0.47 28.81 -2.36
CA ILE A 77 -0.51 29.32 -3.76
C ILE A 77 -1.48 30.50 -3.88
N GLU A 78 -2.60 30.48 -3.19
CA GLU A 78 -3.56 31.59 -3.17
C GLU A 78 -2.97 32.86 -2.55
N ILE A 79 -2.18 32.69 -1.48
CA ILE A 79 -1.49 33.78 -0.79
C ILE A 79 -0.35 34.35 -1.66
N ASP A 80 0.53 33.49 -2.20
CA ASP A 80 1.59 33.91 -3.11
C ASP A 80 1.65 33.01 -4.37
N PRO A 81 1.01 33.42 -5.47
CA PRO A 81 1.02 32.67 -6.72
C PRO A 81 2.39 32.53 -7.38
N LYS A 82 3.42 33.29 -6.94
CA LYS A 82 4.80 33.19 -7.41
C LYS A 82 5.66 32.28 -6.53
N TYR A 83 5.14 31.82 -5.40
CA TYR A 83 5.86 30.93 -4.49
C TYR A 83 5.92 29.50 -5.05
N SER A 84 7.02 29.17 -5.73
CA SER A 84 7.19 27.89 -6.42
C SER A 84 7.07 26.66 -5.50
N LYS A 85 7.44 26.79 -4.22
CA LYS A 85 7.31 25.71 -3.23
C LYS A 85 5.87 25.31 -2.99
N GLY A 86 4.89 26.22 -3.07
CA GLY A 86 3.47 25.87 -2.93
C GLY A 86 3.04 24.83 -3.97
N TYR A 87 3.28 25.12 -5.26
CA TYR A 87 3.03 24.17 -6.36
C TYR A 87 3.82 22.88 -6.19
N TYR A 88 5.09 22.96 -5.80
CA TYR A 88 5.91 21.78 -5.57
C TYR A 88 5.31 20.86 -4.49
N ARG A 89 4.86 21.41 -3.35
CA ARG A 89 4.25 20.64 -2.26
C ARG A 89 2.95 19.98 -2.71
N ARG A 90 2.09 20.72 -3.42
CA ARG A 90 0.83 20.19 -3.94
C ARG A 90 1.06 19.09 -4.98
N GLY A 91 1.99 19.29 -5.90
CA GLY A 91 2.37 18.29 -6.90
C GLY A 91 2.95 17.02 -6.28
N ALA A 92 3.74 17.14 -5.21
CA ALA A 92 4.26 16.00 -4.45
C ALA A 92 3.15 15.23 -3.72
N ALA A 93 2.19 15.91 -3.12
CA ALA A 93 1.03 15.28 -2.48
C ALA A 93 0.13 14.56 -3.49
N TYR A 94 -0.16 15.18 -4.64
CA TYR A 94 -0.88 14.51 -5.73
C TYR A 94 -0.13 13.28 -6.26
N LEU A 95 1.20 13.36 -6.38
CA LEU A 95 2.03 12.23 -6.78
C LEU A 95 1.91 11.05 -5.81
N ALA A 96 1.95 11.30 -4.51
CA ALA A 96 1.80 10.28 -3.47
C ALA A 96 0.41 9.62 -3.52
N MET A 97 -0.62 10.34 -3.92
CA MET A 97 -1.96 9.80 -4.16
C MET A 97 -2.12 9.10 -5.53
N GLY A 98 -1.08 9.01 -6.36
CA GLY A 98 -1.17 8.48 -7.72
C GLY A 98 -1.90 9.39 -8.72
N LYS A 99 -2.22 10.63 -8.33
CA LYS A 99 -2.88 11.66 -9.17
C LYS A 99 -1.87 12.34 -10.09
N PHE A 100 -1.28 11.57 -11.00
CA PHE A 100 -0.18 12.01 -11.87
C PHE A 100 -0.56 13.17 -12.81
N LYS A 101 -1.83 13.22 -13.26
CA LYS A 101 -2.32 14.25 -14.19
C LYS A 101 -2.38 15.62 -13.50
N GLU A 102 -2.79 15.64 -12.23
CA GLU A 102 -2.84 16.81 -11.36
C GLU A 102 -1.43 17.27 -10.97
N ALA A 103 -0.58 16.32 -10.54
CA ALA A 103 0.82 16.59 -10.22
C ALA A 103 1.58 17.21 -11.39
N LEU A 104 1.33 16.76 -12.62
CA LEU A 104 1.97 17.28 -13.82
C LEU A 104 1.70 18.78 -14.01
N LYS A 105 0.46 19.24 -13.78
CA LYS A 105 0.10 20.67 -13.89
C LYS A 105 0.92 21.53 -12.93
N ASP A 106 1.09 21.07 -11.70
CA ASP A 106 1.87 21.78 -10.69
C ASP A 106 3.37 21.78 -11.02
N PHE A 107 3.95 20.66 -11.48
CA PHE A 107 5.36 20.63 -11.89
C PHE A 107 5.65 21.47 -13.14
N GLN A 108 4.71 21.57 -14.08
CA GLN A 108 4.80 22.50 -15.22
C GLN A 108 4.86 23.96 -14.73
N GLN A 109 4.04 24.30 -13.73
CA GLN A 109 4.06 25.64 -13.15
C GLN A 109 5.34 25.92 -12.36
N VAL A 110 5.87 24.94 -11.60
CA VAL A 110 7.19 25.06 -10.95
C VAL A 110 8.29 25.33 -11.99
N LYS A 111 8.31 24.58 -13.11
CA LYS A 111 9.27 24.79 -14.20
C LYS A 111 9.15 26.18 -14.83
N LYS A 112 7.92 26.71 -14.96
CA LYS A 112 7.68 28.06 -15.47
C LYS A 112 8.21 29.14 -14.52
N LEU A 113 8.03 28.97 -13.21
CA LEU A 113 8.51 29.91 -12.19
C LEU A 113 10.04 29.82 -11.97
N CYS A 114 10.61 28.62 -12.13
CA CYS A 114 12.02 28.32 -11.92
C CYS A 114 12.65 27.68 -13.17
N PRO A 115 12.84 28.43 -14.28
CA PRO A 115 13.22 27.86 -15.58
C PRO A 115 14.61 27.22 -15.59
N ASN A 116 15.53 27.68 -14.73
CA ASN A 116 16.90 27.20 -14.66
C ASN A 116 17.12 26.14 -13.58
N ASP A 117 16.07 25.74 -12.85
CA ASP A 117 16.19 24.72 -11.80
C ASP A 117 16.31 23.32 -12.43
N PRO A 118 17.46 22.63 -12.26
CA PRO A 118 17.65 21.29 -12.80
C PRO A 118 16.74 20.26 -12.14
N ASP A 119 16.41 20.42 -10.85
CA ASP A 119 15.54 19.50 -10.12
C ASP A 119 14.10 19.60 -10.62
N ALA A 120 13.60 20.83 -10.80
CA ALA A 120 12.28 21.07 -11.42
C ALA A 120 12.17 20.44 -12.81
N THR A 121 13.23 20.56 -13.63
CA THR A 121 13.28 19.96 -14.97
C THR A 121 13.24 18.44 -14.91
N LYS A 122 14.01 17.84 -13.99
CA LYS A 122 14.05 16.39 -13.80
C LYS A 122 12.69 15.86 -13.36
N LYS A 123 12.07 16.48 -12.35
CA LYS A 123 10.77 16.08 -11.81
C LYS A 123 9.64 16.22 -12.82
N LEU A 124 9.63 17.28 -13.62
CA LEU A 124 8.66 17.43 -14.69
C LEU A 124 8.74 16.28 -15.71
N LYS A 125 9.95 15.94 -16.18
CA LYS A 125 10.15 14.83 -17.13
C LYS A 125 9.73 13.47 -16.57
N GLU A 126 10.07 13.20 -15.30
CA GLU A 126 9.63 11.96 -14.65
C GLU A 126 8.11 11.91 -14.48
N CYS A 127 7.46 13.04 -14.17
CA CYS A 127 6.00 13.14 -14.12
C CYS A 127 5.35 12.90 -15.49
N GLU A 128 5.89 13.49 -16.57
CA GLU A 128 5.43 13.27 -17.94
C GLU A 128 5.52 11.79 -18.33
N LYS A 129 6.62 11.13 -17.97
CA LYS A 129 6.82 9.69 -18.18
C LYS A 129 5.81 8.86 -17.39
N ALA A 130 5.53 9.22 -16.14
CA ALA A 130 4.53 8.55 -15.32
C ALA A 130 3.11 8.69 -15.90
N VAL A 131 2.73 9.89 -16.36
CA VAL A 131 1.44 10.12 -17.04
C VAL A 131 1.34 9.35 -18.35
N MET A 132 2.43 9.28 -19.13
CA MET A 132 2.45 8.49 -20.37
C MET A 132 2.28 6.99 -20.09
N LYS A 133 2.96 6.47 -19.06
CA LYS A 133 2.82 5.08 -18.61
C LYS A 133 1.39 4.80 -18.15
N LEU A 134 0.80 5.69 -17.34
CA LEU A 134 -0.59 5.58 -16.89
C LEU A 134 -1.56 5.50 -18.06
N LYS A 135 -1.43 6.37 -19.07
CA LYS A 135 -2.31 6.35 -20.27
C LYS A 135 -2.19 5.04 -21.05
N PHE A 136 -0.97 4.51 -21.17
CA PHE A 136 -0.75 3.22 -21.83
C PHE A 136 -1.45 2.09 -21.06
N GLU A 137 -1.31 2.07 -19.74
CA GLU A 137 -1.95 1.08 -18.89
C GLU A 137 -3.49 1.19 -18.88
N GLU A 138 -4.03 2.41 -18.77
CA GLU A 138 -5.47 2.69 -18.89
C GLU A 138 -6.01 2.14 -20.23
N ALA A 139 -5.23 2.26 -21.32
CA ALA A 139 -5.63 1.79 -22.65
C ALA A 139 -5.59 0.26 -22.83
N ILE A 140 -4.78 -0.47 -22.05
CA ILE A 140 -4.71 -1.94 -22.08
C ILE A 140 -5.46 -2.59 -20.92
N SER A 141 -6.07 -1.80 -20.03
CA SER A 141 -6.82 -2.30 -18.89
C SER A 141 -8.04 -3.06 -19.37
N VAL A 142 -8.06 -4.36 -19.10
CA VAL A 142 -9.21 -5.23 -19.37
C VAL A 142 -10.23 -5.07 -18.24
N PRO A 143 -11.54 -4.96 -18.56
CA PRO A 143 -12.63 -4.97 -17.57
C PRO A 143 -12.51 -6.18 -16.64
N GLU A 144 -12.80 -5.99 -15.37
CA GLU A 144 -12.64 -7.04 -14.35
C GLU A 144 -13.46 -8.30 -14.67
N SER A 145 -14.65 -8.14 -15.26
CA SER A 145 -15.52 -9.22 -15.74
C SER A 145 -14.95 -10.08 -16.87
N GLU A 146 -13.90 -9.61 -17.56
CA GLU A 146 -13.26 -10.29 -18.69
C GLU A 146 -11.86 -10.83 -18.34
N ARG A 147 -11.40 -10.64 -17.08
CA ARG A 147 -10.11 -11.15 -16.63
C ARG A 147 -10.23 -12.62 -16.25
N CYS A 148 -9.45 -13.47 -16.91
CA CYS A 148 -9.21 -14.82 -16.40
C CYS A 148 -8.28 -14.74 -15.20
N SER A 149 -8.56 -15.53 -14.16
CA SER A 149 -7.66 -15.69 -13.01
C SER A 149 -6.31 -16.18 -13.52
N VAL A 150 -5.23 -15.54 -13.07
CA VAL A 150 -3.87 -15.92 -13.46
C VAL A 150 -3.54 -17.28 -12.88
N ALA A 151 -4.04 -17.54 -11.68
CA ALA A 151 -3.90 -18.81 -11.00
C ALA A 151 -4.55 -19.98 -11.76
N ASP A 152 -5.61 -19.76 -12.54
CA ASP A 152 -6.23 -20.82 -13.34
C ASP A 152 -5.33 -21.28 -14.51
N SER A 153 -4.31 -20.48 -14.84
CA SER A 153 -3.32 -20.79 -15.87
C SER A 153 -2.02 -21.38 -15.33
N ILE A 154 -1.91 -21.57 -14.01
CA ILE A 154 -0.68 -22.02 -13.34
C ILE A 154 -0.95 -23.29 -12.54
N ASP A 155 -0.29 -24.38 -12.91
CA ASP A 155 -0.25 -25.61 -12.12
C ASP A 155 1.16 -25.83 -11.56
N TYR A 156 1.30 -25.72 -10.23
CA TYR A 156 2.59 -25.88 -9.57
C TYR A 156 3.08 -27.34 -9.48
N HIS A 157 2.23 -28.34 -9.73
CA HIS A 157 2.62 -29.75 -9.76
C HIS A 157 3.40 -30.10 -11.04
N THR A 158 3.04 -29.49 -12.17
CA THR A 158 3.69 -29.70 -13.49
C THR A 158 5.09 -29.08 -13.61
N ILE A 159 5.49 -28.35 -12.59
CA ILE A 159 6.79 -27.71 -12.48
C ILE A 159 7.91 -28.76 -12.34
N GLY A 160 8.82 -28.82 -13.31
CA GLY A 160 9.98 -29.72 -13.31
C GLY A 160 9.70 -31.14 -13.80
N THR A 161 8.49 -31.43 -14.30
CA THR A 161 8.13 -32.72 -14.91
C THR A 161 7.80 -32.53 -16.38
N SER A 162 8.79 -32.18 -17.19
CA SER A 162 8.71 -32.32 -18.66
C SER A 162 10.11 -32.55 -19.22
N PRO A 163 10.34 -33.60 -20.03
CA PRO A 163 11.63 -33.80 -20.69
C PRO A 163 11.86 -32.68 -21.70
N GLY A 164 13.08 -32.16 -21.75
CA GLY A 164 13.48 -31.03 -22.58
C GLY A 164 12.84 -31.04 -23.96
N SER A 165 11.97 -30.06 -24.20
CA SER A 165 11.52 -29.72 -25.55
C SER A 165 11.73 -28.23 -25.73
N SER A 166 12.85 -27.93 -26.37
CA SER A 166 13.17 -26.63 -26.92
C SER A 166 12.19 -26.29 -28.06
N TYR A 167 10.99 -25.82 -27.71
CA TYR A 167 10.15 -25.10 -28.66
C TYR A 167 10.53 -23.63 -28.65
N VAL A 168 11.59 -23.29 -29.38
CA VAL A 168 11.76 -21.93 -29.88
C VAL A 168 10.54 -21.65 -30.76
N SER A 169 9.64 -20.78 -30.29
CA SER A 169 8.50 -20.34 -31.09
C SER A 169 9.03 -19.65 -32.35
N LEU A 170 8.97 -20.36 -33.48
CA LEU A 170 9.30 -19.86 -34.83
C LEU A 170 8.49 -18.60 -35.24
N LYS A 171 7.50 -18.20 -34.44
CA LYS A 171 6.55 -17.12 -34.74
C LYS A 171 6.99 -15.76 -34.21
N VAL A 172 7.75 -15.68 -33.12
CA VAL A 172 8.26 -14.39 -32.59
C VAL A 172 9.44 -13.90 -33.43
N THR A 173 10.28 -14.81 -33.94
CA THR A 173 11.35 -14.52 -34.88
C THR A 173 10.83 -14.02 -36.23
N ALA A 174 9.68 -14.52 -36.70
CA ALA A 174 9.07 -14.03 -37.95
C ALA A 174 8.55 -12.59 -37.84
N VAL A 175 7.92 -12.24 -36.72
CA VAL A 175 7.42 -10.87 -36.47
C VAL A 175 8.58 -9.90 -36.23
N ALA A 176 9.58 -10.29 -35.45
CA ALA A 176 10.79 -9.48 -35.24
C ALA A 176 11.59 -9.29 -36.55
N ALA A 177 11.70 -10.31 -37.40
CA ALA A 177 12.32 -10.21 -38.72
C ALA A 177 11.52 -9.31 -39.67
N ALA A 178 10.19 -9.37 -39.63
CA ALA A 178 9.33 -8.48 -40.43
C ALA A 178 9.45 -7.01 -40.00
N VAL A 179 9.51 -6.73 -38.68
CA VAL A 179 9.73 -5.38 -38.15
C VAL A 179 11.13 -4.87 -38.47
N ALA A 180 12.16 -5.72 -38.39
CA ALA A 180 13.53 -5.37 -38.76
C ALA A 180 13.69 -5.09 -40.26
N LEU A 181 13.05 -5.90 -41.12
CA LEU A 181 13.02 -5.66 -42.58
C LEU A 181 12.27 -4.36 -42.92
N LEU A 182 11.21 -4.03 -42.18
CA LEU A 182 10.47 -2.77 -42.34
C LEU A 182 11.32 -1.56 -41.91
N ALA A 183 12.08 -1.68 -40.82
CA ALA A 183 12.99 -0.64 -40.34
C ALA A 183 14.14 -0.37 -41.34
N VAL A 184 14.70 -1.41 -41.95
CA VAL A 184 15.72 -1.29 -43.01
C VAL A 184 15.13 -0.69 -44.29
N TYR A 185 13.88 -1.01 -44.64
CA TYR A 185 13.21 -0.44 -45.81
C TYR A 185 12.86 1.05 -45.64
N VAL A 186 12.39 1.46 -44.45
CA VAL A 186 12.11 2.87 -44.13
C VAL A 186 13.39 3.71 -44.03
N GLY A 187 14.50 3.11 -43.57
CA GLY A 187 15.81 3.77 -43.51
C GLY A 187 16.46 4.06 -44.86
N THR A 188 16.02 3.40 -45.95
CA THR A 188 16.68 3.49 -47.27
C THR A 188 15.92 4.32 -48.30
N LYS A 189 14.64 4.63 -48.10
CA LYS A 189 13.87 5.56 -48.96
C LYS A 189 13.05 6.53 -48.12
N GLY A 190 13.59 7.74 -47.93
CA GLY A 190 13.00 8.80 -47.11
C GLY A 190 11.70 9.38 -47.65
N SER A 191 10.57 8.72 -47.40
CA SER A 191 9.25 9.36 -47.51
C SER A 191 8.34 8.92 -46.36
N ILE A 192 8.04 9.88 -45.48
CA ILE A 192 7.23 9.74 -44.26
C ILE A 192 5.80 9.24 -44.58
N ALA A 193 5.29 9.55 -45.78
CA ALA A 193 3.94 9.17 -46.21
C ALA A 193 3.75 7.66 -46.46
N MET A 194 4.83 6.90 -46.76
CA MET A 194 4.71 5.45 -46.93
C MET A 194 4.77 4.67 -45.60
N ALA A 195 5.40 5.25 -44.57
CA ALA A 195 5.49 4.64 -43.24
C ALA A 195 4.12 4.59 -42.55
N THR A 196 3.30 5.64 -42.71
CA THR A 196 1.93 5.69 -42.17
C THR A 196 1.00 4.66 -42.83
N THR A 197 1.14 4.45 -44.14
CA THR A 197 0.33 3.47 -44.88
C THR A 197 0.73 2.03 -44.54
N ALA A 198 2.04 1.77 -44.38
CA ALA A 198 2.53 0.46 -43.94
C ALA A 198 2.12 0.12 -42.50
N MET A 199 2.12 1.11 -41.60
CA MET A 199 1.69 0.91 -40.21
C MET A 199 0.18 0.66 -40.10
N ALA A 200 -0.62 1.32 -40.94
CA ALA A 200 -2.06 1.02 -41.06
C ALA A 200 -2.33 -0.39 -41.61
N VAL A 201 -1.54 -0.86 -42.58
CA VAL A 201 -1.65 -2.24 -43.11
C VAL A 201 -1.26 -3.28 -42.04
N VAL A 202 -0.23 -3.01 -41.23
CA VAL A 202 0.14 -3.89 -40.10
C VAL A 202 -0.94 -3.92 -39.02
N LEU A 203 -1.55 -2.77 -38.70
CA LEU A 203 -2.66 -2.68 -37.75
C LEU A 203 -3.94 -3.36 -38.27
N VAL A 204 -4.24 -3.25 -39.56
CA VAL A 204 -5.38 -3.93 -40.20
C VAL A 204 -5.10 -5.44 -40.33
N ALA A 205 -3.87 -5.86 -40.62
CA ALA A 205 -3.48 -7.27 -40.63
C ALA A 205 -3.53 -7.89 -39.21
N LEU A 206 -3.09 -7.15 -38.19
CA LEU A 206 -3.25 -7.54 -36.78
C LEU A 206 -4.73 -7.58 -36.37
N GLY A 207 -5.53 -6.60 -36.80
CA GLY A 207 -6.97 -6.53 -36.52
C GLY A 207 -7.76 -7.69 -37.15
N THR A 208 -7.48 -8.00 -38.41
CA THR A 208 -8.08 -9.13 -39.15
C THR A 208 -7.57 -10.49 -38.68
N TYR A 209 -6.31 -10.60 -38.26
CA TYR A 209 -5.77 -11.77 -37.57
C TYR A 209 -6.47 -12.03 -36.22
N TRP A 210 -6.86 -10.96 -35.51
CA TRP A 210 -7.64 -11.05 -34.27
C TRP A 210 -9.13 -11.36 -34.50
N GLN A 211 -9.72 -10.86 -35.58
CA GLN A 211 -11.15 -11.06 -35.89
C GLN A 211 -11.50 -12.46 -36.44
N GLY A 212 -10.52 -13.22 -36.93
CA GLY A 212 -10.71 -14.57 -37.49
C GLY A 212 -10.65 -15.73 -36.48
N ARG A 213 -10.44 -15.45 -35.19
CA ARG A 213 -10.43 -16.49 -34.14
C ARG A 213 -11.87 -16.91 -33.81
N SER A 214 -12.28 -18.08 -34.29
CA SER A 214 -13.50 -18.74 -33.83
C SER A 214 -13.42 -19.03 -32.32
N LYS A 215 -14.59 -19.03 -31.68
CA LYS A 215 -14.79 -18.94 -30.22
C LYS A 215 -14.25 -20.08 -29.34
N ASP A 216 -13.57 -21.10 -29.87
CA ASP A 216 -13.32 -22.33 -29.11
C ASP A 216 -11.85 -22.82 -29.03
N SER A 217 -10.83 -22.02 -29.39
CA SER A 217 -9.44 -22.54 -29.42
C SER A 217 -8.30 -21.57 -29.08
N VAL A 218 -8.57 -20.50 -28.33
CA VAL A 218 -7.61 -19.38 -28.18
C VAL A 218 -6.90 -19.29 -26.82
N PHE A 219 -7.39 -19.95 -25.77
CA PHE A 219 -6.88 -19.73 -24.41
C PHE A 219 -6.14 -20.92 -23.78
N THR A 220 -5.32 -21.62 -24.57
CA THR A 220 -4.40 -22.64 -24.04
C THR A 220 -3.01 -22.52 -24.65
N GLU A 221 -2.46 -21.31 -24.74
CA GLU A 221 -1.01 -21.13 -24.69
C GLU A 221 -0.68 -20.78 -23.23
N GLY A 222 -0.51 -21.81 -22.40
CA GLY A 222 -0.10 -21.65 -21.01
C GLY A 222 1.18 -20.81 -20.95
N ARG A 223 1.18 -19.77 -20.11
CA ARG A 223 2.41 -19.08 -19.72
C ARG A 223 3.21 -20.07 -18.89
N THR A 224 4.00 -20.93 -19.53
CA THR A 224 4.85 -21.90 -18.83
C THR A 224 5.89 -21.11 -18.04
N LEU A 225 5.66 -20.95 -16.74
CA LEU A 225 6.68 -20.51 -15.83
C LEU A 225 7.74 -21.62 -15.81
N ASP A 226 8.94 -21.34 -16.31
CA ASP A 226 10.08 -22.26 -16.19
C ASP A 226 10.52 -22.30 -14.72
N LEU A 227 10.08 -23.34 -14.00
CA LEU A 227 10.11 -23.42 -12.54
C LEU A 227 10.80 -24.68 -12.02
N GLU A 228 11.52 -25.41 -12.87
CA GLU A 228 12.27 -26.59 -12.42
C GLU A 228 13.17 -26.22 -11.24
N VAL A 229 13.07 -26.96 -10.14
CA VAL A 229 13.89 -26.69 -8.95
C VAL A 229 15.27 -27.24 -9.24
N ASP A 230 16.23 -26.34 -9.50
CA ASP A 230 17.62 -26.72 -9.71
C ASP A 230 18.09 -27.63 -8.56
N SER A 231 18.78 -28.71 -8.91
CA SER A 231 19.51 -29.59 -7.99
C SER A 231 20.42 -28.84 -7.01
N GLN A 232 20.92 -27.65 -7.38
CA GLN A 232 21.77 -26.80 -6.56
C GLN A 232 20.98 -25.93 -5.55
N TYR A 233 19.65 -25.84 -5.69
CA TYR A 233 18.83 -25.08 -4.76
C TYR A 233 18.85 -25.73 -3.36
N SER A 234 19.32 -24.98 -2.37
CA SER A 234 19.53 -25.45 -0.99
C SER A 234 18.66 -24.72 0.04
N GLY A 235 17.71 -23.91 -0.42
CA GLY A 235 16.75 -23.24 0.46
C GLY A 235 15.60 -24.15 0.89
N ALA A 236 14.66 -23.59 1.64
CA ALA A 236 13.47 -24.27 2.13
C ALA A 236 12.66 -24.94 0.99
N ARG A 237 12.23 -26.18 1.22
CA ARG A 237 11.45 -26.99 0.27
C ARG A 237 10.14 -27.45 0.91
N ILE A 238 9.06 -27.32 0.16
CA ILE A 238 7.78 -27.95 0.52
C ILE A 238 7.80 -29.37 -0.05
N GLU A 239 7.72 -30.36 0.83
CA GLU A 239 7.63 -31.77 0.45
C GLU A 239 6.15 -32.14 0.29
N GLY A 240 5.73 -32.46 -0.93
CA GLY A 240 4.32 -32.69 -1.27
C GLY A 240 3.49 -31.40 -1.26
N ASP A 241 2.27 -31.50 -0.72
CA ASP A 241 1.26 -30.42 -0.81
C ASP A 241 1.05 -29.66 0.50
N VAL A 242 1.75 -30.05 1.57
CA VAL A 242 1.51 -29.54 2.92
C VAL A 242 2.64 -28.60 3.34
N VAL A 243 2.28 -27.36 3.69
CA VAL A 243 3.20 -26.42 4.34
C VAL A 243 3.39 -26.85 5.80
N THR A 244 4.60 -27.18 6.20
CA THR A 244 4.92 -27.66 7.56
C THR A 244 5.65 -26.61 8.39
N LEU A 245 5.63 -26.77 9.72
CA LEU A 245 6.37 -25.86 10.62
C LEU A 245 7.89 -25.89 10.37
N ASP A 246 8.44 -27.06 10.01
CA ASP A 246 9.87 -27.17 9.70
C ASP A 246 10.23 -26.43 8.40
N PHE A 247 9.37 -26.50 7.38
CA PHE A 247 9.50 -25.68 6.19
C PHE A 247 9.46 -24.19 6.53
N VAL A 248 8.45 -23.75 7.30
CA VAL A 248 8.30 -22.33 7.67
C VAL A 248 9.53 -21.85 8.44
N LYS A 249 10.01 -22.62 9.43
CA LYS A 249 11.23 -22.29 10.18
C LYS A 249 12.47 -22.18 9.28
N LYS A 250 12.64 -23.11 8.34
CA LYS A 250 13.76 -23.07 7.38
C LYS A 250 13.65 -21.87 6.44
N MET A 251 12.44 -21.52 6.00
CA MET A 251 12.17 -20.37 5.15
C MET A 251 12.45 -19.05 5.89
N LEU A 252 12.05 -18.94 7.16
CA LEU A 252 12.37 -17.80 8.01
C LEU A 252 13.89 -17.62 8.15
N ASP A 253 14.63 -18.70 8.37
CA ASP A 253 16.09 -18.69 8.40
C ASP A 253 16.70 -18.26 7.05
N ASP A 254 16.18 -18.76 5.92
CA ASP A 254 16.64 -18.33 4.60
C ASP A 254 16.42 -16.83 4.37
N PHE A 255 15.23 -16.32 4.70
CA PHE A 255 14.90 -14.90 4.58
C PHE A 255 15.74 -14.00 5.50
N LYS A 256 16.00 -14.43 6.75
CA LYS A 256 16.93 -13.73 7.66
C LYS A 256 18.33 -13.61 7.07
N ASN A 257 18.74 -14.59 6.25
CA ASN A 257 20.03 -14.63 5.56
C ASN A 257 19.96 -14.08 4.13
N GLN A 258 18.92 -13.31 3.77
CA GLN A 258 18.72 -12.71 2.45
C GLN A 258 18.74 -13.70 1.28
N LYS A 259 18.33 -14.95 1.52
CA LYS A 259 18.11 -15.95 0.47
C LYS A 259 16.67 -15.89 -0.02
N PHE A 260 16.46 -16.24 -1.29
CA PHE A 260 15.14 -16.27 -1.89
C PHE A 260 14.48 -17.65 -1.78
N LEU A 261 13.18 -17.67 -1.55
CA LEU A 261 12.37 -18.87 -1.71
C LEU A 261 12.25 -19.19 -3.22
N HIS A 262 12.37 -20.47 -3.58
CA HIS A 262 12.22 -20.88 -4.96
C HIS A 262 10.82 -20.51 -5.48
N LYS A 263 10.74 -20.05 -6.73
CA LYS A 263 9.47 -19.62 -7.37
C LYS A 263 8.39 -20.70 -7.35
N ARG A 264 8.77 -21.99 -7.45
CA ARG A 264 7.84 -23.13 -7.27
C ARG A 264 7.10 -23.06 -5.94
N TYR A 265 7.83 -22.95 -4.83
CA TYR A 265 7.24 -22.96 -3.48
C TYR A 265 6.52 -21.65 -3.16
N ALA A 266 7.02 -20.53 -3.65
CA ALA A 266 6.28 -19.26 -3.59
C ALA A 266 4.94 -19.37 -4.32
N CYS A 267 4.92 -19.95 -5.53
CA CYS A 267 3.68 -20.18 -6.29
C CYS A 267 2.72 -21.10 -5.53
N GLN A 268 3.21 -22.23 -4.99
CA GLN A 268 2.42 -23.14 -4.18
C GLN A 268 1.76 -22.44 -2.98
N ILE A 269 2.53 -21.66 -2.21
CA ILE A 269 2.00 -20.90 -1.08
C ILE A 269 0.92 -19.92 -1.55
N VAL A 270 1.21 -19.12 -2.57
CA VAL A 270 0.31 -18.05 -3.05
C VAL A 270 -1.00 -18.62 -3.62
N LEU A 271 -0.95 -19.75 -4.34
CA LEU A 271 -2.13 -20.43 -4.85
C LEU A 271 -2.97 -21.06 -3.73
N GLN A 272 -2.34 -21.74 -2.78
CA GLN A 272 -3.05 -22.34 -1.64
C GLN A 272 -3.73 -21.27 -0.77
N ILE A 273 -3.07 -20.14 -0.50
CA ILE A 273 -3.70 -19.08 0.29
C ILE A 273 -4.87 -18.43 -0.45
N ARG A 274 -4.80 -18.30 -1.79
CA ARG A 274 -5.91 -17.76 -2.59
C ARG A 274 -7.19 -18.55 -2.30
N ASP A 275 -7.09 -19.87 -2.39
CA ASP A 275 -8.24 -20.76 -2.25
C ASP A 275 -8.79 -20.69 -0.82
N LEU A 276 -7.92 -20.70 0.20
CA LEU A 276 -8.31 -20.51 1.60
C LEU A 276 -9.02 -19.17 1.84
N LEU A 277 -8.52 -18.07 1.28
CA LEU A 277 -9.10 -16.74 1.49
C LEU A 277 -10.42 -16.55 0.74
N ARG A 278 -10.60 -17.17 -0.43
CA ARG A 278 -11.85 -17.09 -1.21
C ARG A 278 -13.03 -17.72 -0.48
N GLU A 279 -12.79 -18.74 0.34
CA GLU A 279 -13.84 -19.39 1.14
C GLU A 279 -14.30 -18.54 2.34
N LEU A 280 -13.53 -17.53 2.74
CA LEU A 280 -13.86 -16.70 3.90
C LEU A 280 -14.93 -15.65 3.56
N PRO A 281 -15.78 -15.27 4.53
CA PRO A 281 -16.63 -14.09 4.41
C PRO A 281 -15.81 -12.79 4.44
N SER A 282 -16.41 -11.69 4.00
CA SER A 282 -15.75 -10.36 4.05
C SER A 282 -15.59 -9.82 5.47
N LEU A 283 -16.40 -10.32 6.41
CA LEU A 283 -16.23 -10.15 7.85
C LEU A 283 -16.11 -11.52 8.51
N VAL A 284 -14.97 -11.79 9.16
CA VAL A 284 -14.66 -13.07 9.80
C VAL A 284 -14.93 -12.99 11.31
N ASP A 285 -15.76 -13.90 11.81
CA ASP A 285 -16.01 -14.05 13.24
C ASP A 285 -14.97 -14.99 13.86
N ILE A 286 -14.26 -14.51 14.88
CA ILE A 286 -13.23 -15.25 15.60
C ILE A 286 -13.76 -15.60 16.99
N HIS A 287 -13.75 -16.89 17.31
CA HIS A 287 -14.05 -17.36 18.66
C HIS A 287 -12.77 -17.70 19.42
N VAL A 288 -12.57 -17.05 20.56
CA VAL A 288 -11.47 -17.30 21.51
C VAL A 288 -12.09 -17.98 22.75
N PRO A 289 -11.77 -19.26 23.01
CA PRO A 289 -12.27 -19.98 24.18
C PRO A 289 -11.77 -19.37 25.51
N ASP A 290 -12.54 -19.54 26.58
CA ASP A 290 -12.15 -19.09 27.93
C ASP A 290 -10.77 -19.64 28.34
N GLY A 291 -9.92 -18.77 28.88
CA GLY A 291 -8.54 -19.10 29.26
C GLY A 291 -7.57 -19.23 28.08
N LYS A 292 -8.01 -18.93 26.85
CA LYS A 292 -7.15 -18.76 25.67
C LYS A 292 -6.98 -17.28 25.34
N HIS A 293 -5.92 -16.98 24.60
CA HIS A 293 -5.59 -15.63 24.16
C HIS A 293 -5.58 -15.51 22.64
N PHE A 294 -5.56 -14.26 22.18
CA PHE A 294 -5.49 -13.90 20.77
C PHE A 294 -4.69 -12.61 20.61
N THR A 295 -3.74 -12.58 19.67
CA THR A 295 -2.89 -11.40 19.43
C THR A 295 -3.33 -10.63 18.19
N VAL A 296 -3.43 -9.30 18.28
CA VAL A 296 -3.67 -8.40 17.14
C VAL A 296 -2.43 -7.54 16.91
N CYS A 297 -1.87 -7.62 15.71
CA CYS A 297 -0.83 -6.75 15.20
C CYS A 297 -1.44 -5.76 14.19
N GLY A 298 -0.89 -4.56 14.12
CA GLY A 298 -1.18 -3.60 13.07
C GLY A 298 -0.24 -3.77 11.87
N ASP A 299 -0.01 -2.64 11.19
CA ASP A 299 0.81 -2.54 9.99
C ASP A 299 2.24 -3.01 10.26
N VAL A 300 2.84 -3.71 9.29
CA VAL A 300 4.25 -4.17 9.36
C VAL A 300 5.08 -3.70 8.17
N HIS A 301 4.45 -3.31 7.05
CA HIS A 301 5.07 -2.61 5.92
C HIS A 301 6.44 -3.14 5.49
N GLY A 302 6.55 -4.44 5.23
CA GLY A 302 7.79 -5.06 4.74
C GLY A 302 8.98 -4.96 5.69
N GLN A 303 8.76 -4.70 6.98
CA GLN A 303 9.78 -4.76 8.02
C GLN A 303 9.94 -6.19 8.54
N PHE A 304 10.47 -7.08 7.68
CA PHE A 304 10.59 -8.51 7.97
C PHE A 304 11.32 -8.83 9.28
N TYR A 305 12.40 -8.11 9.58
CA TYR A 305 13.19 -8.37 10.77
C TYR A 305 12.44 -8.01 12.06
N ASP A 306 11.59 -6.98 12.02
CA ASP A 306 10.70 -6.63 13.13
C ASP A 306 9.55 -7.64 13.26
N LEU A 307 9.03 -8.17 12.15
CA LEU A 307 8.05 -9.27 12.19
C LEU A 307 8.62 -10.48 12.93
N ILE A 308 9.89 -10.84 12.67
CA ILE A 308 10.55 -11.90 13.43
C ILE A 308 10.67 -11.52 14.91
N ASN A 309 11.06 -10.28 15.22
CA ASN A 309 11.14 -9.82 16.60
C ASN A 309 9.80 -9.97 17.34
N ILE A 310 8.67 -9.70 16.68
CA ILE A 310 7.33 -9.98 17.24
C ILE A 310 7.20 -11.46 17.60
N PHE A 311 7.58 -12.38 16.71
CA PHE A 311 7.52 -13.82 16.97
C PHE A 311 8.50 -14.30 18.04
N GLU A 312 9.66 -13.65 18.18
CA GLU A 312 10.63 -13.95 19.24
C GLU A 312 10.12 -13.47 20.61
N LEU A 313 9.44 -12.31 20.65
CA LEU A 313 8.87 -11.73 21.88
C LEU A 313 7.56 -12.39 22.32
N ASN A 314 6.71 -12.79 21.38
CA ASN A 314 5.34 -13.21 21.64
C ASN A 314 5.04 -14.65 21.19
N GLY A 315 6.06 -15.38 20.72
CA GLY A 315 5.96 -16.75 20.24
C GLY A 315 5.49 -16.86 18.80
N LEU A 316 5.85 -17.96 18.13
CA LEU A 316 5.42 -18.23 16.76
C LEU A 316 3.90 -18.43 16.67
N PRO A 317 3.28 -18.12 15.52
CA PRO A 317 1.88 -18.47 15.26
C PRO A 317 1.65 -19.98 15.39
N SER A 318 0.63 -20.35 16.14
CA SER A 318 0.13 -21.71 16.29
C SER A 318 -1.36 -21.69 16.67
N GLU A 319 -2.00 -22.85 16.72
CA GLU A 319 -3.39 -22.96 17.21
C GLU A 319 -3.56 -22.44 18.65
N ASP A 320 -2.54 -22.63 19.50
CA ASP A 320 -2.50 -22.12 20.88
C ASP A 320 -1.98 -20.68 21.00
N ASN A 321 -1.46 -20.11 19.91
CA ASN A 321 -0.94 -18.74 19.87
C ASN A 321 -1.38 -18.03 18.58
N PRO A 322 -2.68 -17.76 18.41
CA PRO A 322 -3.21 -17.20 17.19
C PRO A 322 -2.93 -15.69 17.06
N TYR A 323 -2.72 -15.26 15.83
CA TYR A 323 -2.50 -13.85 15.47
C TYR A 323 -3.52 -13.35 14.45
N LEU A 324 -3.86 -12.07 14.54
CA LEU A 324 -4.44 -11.28 13.45
C LEU A 324 -3.45 -10.19 13.06
N PHE A 325 -3.04 -10.14 11.80
CA PHE A 325 -2.34 -8.99 11.24
C PHE A 325 -3.36 -8.13 10.47
N ASN A 326 -3.53 -6.90 10.93
CA ASN A 326 -4.62 -6.04 10.53
C ASN A 326 -4.25 -5.11 9.36
N GLY A 327 -3.93 -5.72 8.21
CA GLY A 327 -3.58 -5.04 6.97
C GLY A 327 -2.17 -4.46 6.92
N ASP A 328 -1.80 -3.95 5.75
CA ASP A 328 -0.57 -3.23 5.46
C ASP A 328 0.69 -4.03 5.81
N PHE A 329 0.76 -5.20 5.17
CA PHE A 329 1.88 -6.13 5.30
C PHE A 329 3.06 -5.70 4.44
N VAL A 330 2.77 -5.08 3.30
CA VAL A 330 3.72 -4.78 2.23
C VAL A 330 3.88 -3.27 2.02
N ASP A 331 4.68 -2.93 1.01
CA ASP A 331 5.07 -1.58 0.63
C ASP A 331 5.96 -0.90 1.69
N ARG A 332 6.63 0.18 1.26
CA ARG A 332 7.50 1.01 2.10
C ARG A 332 8.78 0.31 2.54
N GLY A 333 8.71 -0.70 3.39
CA GLY A 333 9.85 -1.56 3.70
C GLY A 333 10.28 -2.38 2.49
N SER A 334 11.56 -2.74 2.45
CA SER A 334 12.17 -3.42 1.29
C SER A 334 12.31 -4.94 1.47
N PHE A 335 11.58 -5.49 2.44
CA PHE A 335 11.47 -6.92 2.68
C PHE A 335 9.98 -7.35 2.69
N SER A 336 9.18 -6.72 1.83
CA SER A 336 7.73 -6.97 1.74
C SER A 336 7.44 -8.38 1.25
N LEU A 337 8.24 -8.92 0.34
CA LEU A 337 8.05 -10.27 -0.18
C LEU A 337 8.30 -11.32 0.91
N GLU A 338 9.32 -11.13 1.74
CA GLU A 338 9.65 -12.01 2.86
C GLU A 338 8.54 -11.98 3.93
N VAL A 339 7.99 -10.78 4.23
CA VAL A 339 6.83 -10.64 5.13
C VAL A 339 5.63 -11.40 4.59
N ILE A 340 5.18 -11.10 3.37
CA ILE A 340 3.91 -11.64 2.89
C ILE A 340 3.96 -13.16 2.69
N LEU A 341 5.07 -13.69 2.19
CA LEU A 341 5.24 -15.15 2.05
C LEU A 341 5.30 -15.84 3.41
N THR A 342 5.85 -15.19 4.44
CA THR A 342 5.84 -15.71 5.81
C THR A 342 4.42 -15.79 6.37
N LEU A 343 3.64 -14.71 6.27
CA LEU A 343 2.27 -14.65 6.75
C LEU A 343 1.38 -15.68 6.03
N PHE A 344 1.52 -15.78 4.70
CA PHE A 344 0.80 -16.77 3.90
C PHE A 344 1.21 -18.20 4.24
N ALA A 345 2.50 -18.48 4.43
CA ALA A 345 2.94 -19.82 4.80
C ALA A 345 2.39 -20.27 6.17
N PHE A 346 2.34 -19.38 7.17
CA PHE A 346 1.68 -19.70 8.44
C PHE A 346 0.18 -19.99 8.25
N LYS A 347 -0.50 -19.24 7.38
CA LYS A 347 -1.93 -19.47 7.08
C LYS A 347 -2.17 -20.80 6.37
N CYS A 348 -1.33 -21.15 5.39
CA CYS A 348 -1.40 -22.44 4.71
C CYS A 348 -1.05 -23.61 5.64
N MET A 349 -0.11 -23.42 6.58
CA MET A 349 0.30 -24.43 7.55
C MET A 349 -0.80 -24.72 8.58
N CYS A 350 -1.42 -23.68 9.12
CA CYS A 350 -2.47 -23.81 10.13
C CYS A 350 -3.45 -22.64 9.98
N PRO A 351 -4.61 -22.83 9.31
CA PRO A 351 -5.54 -21.74 9.03
C PRO A 351 -6.08 -21.02 10.27
N SER A 352 -6.09 -21.64 11.45
CA SER A 352 -6.50 -21.04 12.72
C SER A 352 -5.37 -20.29 13.44
N ALA A 353 -4.11 -20.49 13.06
CA ALA A 353 -2.96 -19.84 13.70
C ALA A 353 -2.79 -18.38 13.30
N ILE A 354 -3.27 -17.99 12.11
CA ILE A 354 -3.14 -16.62 11.62
C ILE A 354 -4.39 -16.16 10.88
N TYR A 355 -4.74 -14.90 11.07
CA TYR A 355 -5.81 -14.18 10.40
C TYR A 355 -5.21 -12.94 9.76
N LEU A 356 -5.73 -12.55 8.59
CA LEU A 356 -5.18 -11.46 7.79
C LEU A 356 -6.35 -10.58 7.35
N SER A 357 -6.37 -9.32 7.79
CA SER A 357 -7.27 -8.31 7.23
C SER A 357 -6.60 -7.64 6.02
N ARG A 358 -7.38 -7.21 5.05
CA ARG A 358 -6.89 -6.32 3.98
C ARG A 358 -6.61 -4.93 4.55
N GLY A 359 -5.47 -4.34 4.22
CA GLY A 359 -5.18 -2.92 4.39
C GLY A 359 -5.27 -2.17 3.07
N ASN A 360 -5.07 -0.85 3.09
CA ASN A 360 -5.08 -0.06 1.85
C ASN A 360 -3.86 -0.35 0.97
N HIS A 361 -2.75 -0.82 1.55
CA HIS A 361 -1.56 -1.23 0.82
C HIS A 361 -1.66 -2.62 0.19
N GLU A 362 -2.68 -3.43 0.48
CA GLU A 362 -3.01 -4.63 -0.31
C GLU A 362 -3.90 -4.27 -1.52
N SER A 363 -3.45 -3.28 -2.30
CA SER A 363 -4.11 -2.78 -3.51
C SER A 363 -3.11 -2.48 -4.62
N LYS A 364 -3.52 -2.68 -5.87
CA LYS A 364 -2.68 -2.42 -7.05
C LYS A 364 -2.24 -0.97 -7.13
N SER A 365 -3.11 -0.03 -6.75
CA SER A 365 -2.79 1.40 -6.74
C SER A 365 -1.61 1.73 -5.83
N MET A 366 -1.56 1.13 -4.64
CA MET A 366 -0.49 1.39 -3.68
C MET A 366 0.79 0.63 -4.06
N ASN A 367 0.68 -0.66 -4.37
CA ASN A 367 1.85 -1.51 -4.67
C ASN A 367 2.70 -1.01 -5.82
N LYS A 368 2.04 -0.42 -6.84
CA LYS A 368 2.71 0.17 -8.01
C LYS A 368 3.60 1.36 -7.66
N ILE A 369 3.24 2.08 -6.59
CA ILE A 369 3.86 3.33 -6.19
C ILE A 369 4.88 3.09 -5.07
N TYR A 370 4.50 2.28 -4.08
CA TYR A 370 5.18 2.19 -2.78
C TYR A 370 6.12 1.00 -2.60
N GLY A 371 6.32 0.19 -3.64
CA GLY A 371 7.49 -0.68 -3.77
C GLY A 371 7.21 -2.16 -3.90
N PHE A 372 6.07 -2.67 -3.44
CA PHE A 372 5.80 -4.10 -3.48
C PHE A 372 5.79 -4.64 -4.91
N GLU A 373 5.16 -3.94 -5.86
CA GLU A 373 5.19 -4.36 -7.27
C GLU A 373 6.63 -4.45 -7.80
N GLY A 374 7.45 -3.43 -7.52
CA GLY A 374 8.85 -3.40 -7.94
C GLY A 374 9.68 -4.51 -7.30
N GLU A 375 9.43 -4.80 -6.02
CA GLU A 375 10.11 -5.84 -5.26
C GLU A 375 9.76 -7.23 -5.81
N VAL A 376 8.47 -7.50 -6.05
CA VAL A 376 7.99 -8.75 -6.67
C VAL A 376 8.56 -8.92 -8.07
N ARG A 377 8.58 -7.89 -8.91
CA ARG A 377 9.21 -7.99 -10.25
C ARG A 377 10.70 -8.28 -10.17
N SER A 378 11.39 -7.70 -9.18
CA SER A 378 12.84 -7.88 -9.00
C SER A 378 13.19 -9.28 -8.47
N LYS A 379 12.44 -9.79 -7.50
CA LYS A 379 12.75 -11.06 -6.80
C LYS A 379 12.06 -12.26 -7.45
N LEU A 380 10.93 -12.05 -8.13
CA LEU A 380 10.13 -13.08 -8.79
C LEU A 380 9.94 -12.78 -10.29
N ASN A 381 8.75 -12.31 -10.71
CA ASN A 381 8.42 -11.87 -12.08
C ASN A 381 7.01 -11.23 -12.13
N ASP A 382 6.62 -10.77 -13.32
CA ASP A 382 5.34 -10.10 -13.60
C ASP A 382 4.11 -10.97 -13.31
N THR A 383 4.20 -12.29 -13.52
CA THR A 383 3.09 -13.21 -13.22
C THR A 383 2.75 -13.19 -11.73
N PHE A 384 3.76 -13.09 -10.86
CA PHE A 384 3.52 -12.96 -9.41
C PHE A 384 2.89 -11.63 -9.03
N VAL A 385 3.13 -10.53 -9.77
CA VAL A 385 2.45 -9.25 -9.52
C VAL A 385 0.95 -9.41 -9.70
N GLU A 386 0.53 -10.02 -10.80
CA GLU A 386 -0.89 -10.26 -11.09
C GLU A 386 -1.50 -11.23 -10.08
N LEU A 387 -0.76 -12.28 -9.71
CA LEU A 387 -1.21 -13.27 -8.74
C LEU A 387 -1.38 -12.70 -7.33
N PHE A 388 -0.43 -11.90 -6.83
CA PHE A 388 -0.56 -11.25 -5.53
C PHE A 388 -1.74 -10.26 -5.52
N ALA A 389 -1.95 -9.50 -6.59
CA ALA A 389 -3.09 -8.59 -6.69
C ALA A 389 -4.43 -9.36 -6.60
N GLU A 390 -4.55 -10.51 -7.28
CA GLU A 390 -5.73 -11.38 -7.18
C GLU A 390 -5.93 -11.90 -5.75
N VAL A 391 -4.86 -12.37 -5.09
CA VAL A 391 -4.93 -12.87 -3.69
C VAL A 391 -5.29 -11.76 -2.71
N PHE A 392 -4.77 -10.55 -2.90
CA PHE A 392 -5.10 -9.40 -2.06
C PHE A 392 -6.58 -9.02 -2.16
N CYS A 393 -7.21 -9.17 -3.33
CA CYS A 393 -8.66 -9.04 -3.47
C CYS A 393 -9.46 -10.11 -2.72
N CYS A 394 -8.85 -11.22 -2.30
CA CYS A 394 -9.51 -12.26 -1.52
C CYS A 394 -9.44 -12.02 -0.01
N LEU A 395 -8.58 -11.12 0.49
CA LEU A 395 -8.41 -10.84 1.91
C LEU A 395 -9.69 -10.30 2.56
N PRO A 396 -10.15 -10.84 3.70
CA PRO A 396 -11.25 -10.29 4.48
C PRO A 396 -11.04 -8.82 4.85
N LEU A 397 -12.12 -8.05 4.98
CA LEU A 397 -12.06 -6.61 5.24
C LEU A 397 -12.08 -6.27 6.73
N ALA A 398 -12.66 -7.14 7.55
CA ALA A 398 -12.78 -6.93 8.99
C ALA A 398 -12.90 -8.26 9.75
N HIS A 399 -12.66 -8.19 11.06
CA HIS A 399 -12.80 -9.32 11.98
C HIS A 399 -13.61 -8.91 13.20
N VAL A 400 -14.31 -9.87 13.82
CA VAL A 400 -15.00 -9.68 15.09
C VAL A 400 -14.57 -10.76 16.07
N ILE A 401 -13.95 -10.38 17.18
CA ILE A 401 -13.49 -11.32 18.22
C ILE A 401 -14.58 -11.45 19.29
N ASN A 402 -15.07 -12.68 19.49
CA ASN A 402 -16.08 -13.04 20.50
C ASN A 402 -17.33 -12.14 20.49
N ASN A 403 -17.73 -11.62 19.33
CA ASN A 403 -18.84 -10.65 19.18
C ASN A 403 -18.66 -9.36 19.99
N LYS A 404 -17.44 -9.02 20.40
CA LYS A 404 -17.15 -7.87 21.28
C LYS A 404 -16.18 -6.87 20.70
N VAL A 405 -15.12 -7.33 20.05
CA VAL A 405 -14.06 -6.46 19.52
C VAL A 405 -14.13 -6.48 18.00
N PHE A 406 -14.44 -5.34 17.39
CA PHE A 406 -14.40 -5.17 15.93
C PHE A 406 -13.01 -4.69 15.52
N VAL A 407 -12.38 -5.41 14.59
CA VAL A 407 -11.04 -5.12 14.11
C VAL A 407 -11.09 -4.82 12.61
N VAL A 408 -10.57 -3.67 12.21
CA VAL A 408 -10.55 -3.17 10.82
C VAL A 408 -9.27 -2.38 10.58
N HIS A 409 -8.70 -2.38 9.37
CA HIS A 409 -7.45 -1.66 9.12
C HIS A 409 -7.61 -0.13 9.29
N GLY A 410 -8.47 0.50 8.48
CA GLY A 410 -8.74 1.93 8.49
C GLY A 410 -9.71 2.31 9.60
N GLY A 411 -11.01 2.26 9.36
CA GLY A 411 -11.96 2.78 10.34
C GLY A 411 -13.44 2.61 10.00
N LEU A 412 -14.24 3.55 10.51
CA LEU A 412 -15.71 3.52 10.42
C LEU A 412 -16.22 4.36 9.24
N PHE A 413 -17.55 4.47 9.14
CA PHE A 413 -18.24 4.82 7.91
C PHE A 413 -18.77 6.24 7.85
N SER A 414 -18.98 6.75 6.63
CA SER A 414 -19.58 8.06 6.36
C SER A 414 -21.05 8.16 6.73
N VAL A 415 -21.74 7.02 6.84
CA VAL A 415 -23.16 6.93 7.20
C VAL A 415 -23.33 6.17 8.52
N ASP A 416 -24.38 6.52 9.27
CA ASP A 416 -24.79 5.78 10.46
C ASP A 416 -25.66 4.57 10.09
N GLY A 417 -25.81 3.61 11.01
CA GLY A 417 -26.69 2.46 10.86
C GLY A 417 -26.07 1.24 10.16
N VAL A 418 -24.80 1.31 9.72
CA VAL A 418 -24.07 0.17 9.14
C VAL A 418 -23.99 -0.97 10.16
N LYS A 419 -24.40 -2.16 9.74
CA LYS A 419 -24.40 -3.39 10.54
C LYS A 419 -23.29 -4.33 10.13
N LEU A 420 -22.92 -5.25 11.03
CA LEU A 420 -21.97 -6.33 10.71
C LEU A 420 -22.42 -7.19 9.51
N SER A 421 -23.73 -7.31 9.28
CA SER A 421 -24.28 -7.98 8.09
C SER A 421 -23.93 -7.28 6.79
N ASP A 422 -23.91 -5.94 6.79
CA ASP A 422 -23.60 -5.14 5.60
C ASP A 422 -22.13 -5.35 5.21
N ILE A 423 -21.23 -5.35 6.20
CA ILE A 423 -19.80 -5.63 6.00
C ILE A 423 -19.58 -7.06 5.49
N ARG A 424 -20.28 -8.03 6.06
CA ARG A 424 -20.20 -9.44 5.65
C ARG A 424 -20.68 -9.65 4.21
N ALA A 425 -21.62 -8.83 3.74
CA ALA A 425 -22.22 -8.90 2.41
C ALA A 425 -21.43 -8.13 1.32
N ILE A 426 -20.36 -7.40 1.68
CA ILE A 426 -19.52 -6.72 0.69
C ILE A 426 -18.90 -7.76 -0.25
N ASP A 427 -19.14 -7.61 -1.56
CA ASP A 427 -18.35 -8.30 -2.57
C ASP A 427 -16.97 -7.64 -2.66
N ARG A 428 -15.99 -8.30 -2.04
CA ARG A 428 -14.64 -7.74 -1.83
C ARG A 428 -13.65 -8.10 -2.94
N PHE A 429 -14.05 -8.95 -3.89
CA PHE A 429 -13.16 -9.52 -4.91
C PHE A 429 -12.84 -8.54 -6.04
N CYS A 430 -12.44 -7.32 -5.67
CA CYS A 430 -12.10 -6.22 -6.55
C CYS A 430 -11.04 -5.32 -5.90
N GLU A 431 -10.47 -4.41 -6.69
CA GLU A 431 -9.70 -3.30 -6.12
C GLU A 431 -10.64 -2.37 -5.30
N PRO A 432 -10.15 -1.75 -4.22
CA PRO A 432 -10.97 -0.85 -3.43
C PRO A 432 -11.58 0.27 -4.30
N PRO A 433 -12.90 0.50 -4.24
CA PRO A 433 -13.53 1.60 -4.96
C PRO A 433 -13.09 2.96 -4.38
N GLU A 434 -13.38 4.05 -5.11
CA GLU A 434 -13.08 5.41 -4.63
C GLU A 434 -14.00 5.85 -3.47
N GLU A 435 -15.16 5.21 -3.30
CA GLU A 435 -16.16 5.52 -2.27
C GLU A 435 -16.89 4.25 -1.76
N GLY A 436 -17.65 4.38 -0.67
CA GLY A 436 -18.46 3.31 -0.09
C GLY A 436 -17.76 2.49 0.99
N LEU A 437 -18.48 1.51 1.55
CA LEU A 437 -18.07 0.81 2.77
C LEU A 437 -16.68 0.18 2.67
N MET A 438 -16.35 -0.48 1.56
CA MET A 438 -15.04 -1.10 1.36
C MET A 438 -13.90 -0.08 1.36
N CYS A 439 -14.11 1.08 0.72
CA CYS A 439 -13.13 2.16 0.74
C CYS A 439 -12.93 2.68 2.17
N GLU A 440 -14.03 2.96 2.87
CA GLU A 440 -14.02 3.56 4.21
C GLU A 440 -13.40 2.64 5.27
N LEU A 441 -13.65 1.33 5.18
CA LEU A 441 -13.00 0.32 6.04
C LEU A 441 -11.47 0.36 5.92
N LEU A 442 -10.94 0.66 4.73
CA LEU A 442 -9.50 0.63 4.47
C LEU A 442 -8.81 1.99 4.68
N TRP A 443 -9.55 3.10 4.64
CA TRP A 443 -8.94 4.45 4.53
C TRP A 443 -9.34 5.47 5.60
N SER A 444 -10.37 5.20 6.39
CA SER A 444 -10.88 6.21 7.33
C SER A 444 -10.04 6.30 8.60
N ASP A 445 -9.97 7.50 9.18
CA ASP A 445 -9.22 7.77 10.41
C ASP A 445 -10.13 8.34 11.52
N PRO A 446 -9.86 8.05 12.80
CA PRO A 446 -10.53 8.75 13.89
C PRO A 446 -10.20 10.25 13.91
N GLN A 447 -11.07 11.05 14.52
CA GLN A 447 -10.79 12.45 14.85
C GLN A 447 -11.25 12.78 16.29
N PRO A 448 -10.55 13.69 16.98
CA PRO A 448 -10.93 14.05 18.35
C PRO A 448 -12.26 14.82 18.41
N GLN A 449 -12.63 15.57 17.37
CA GLN A 449 -13.89 16.30 17.31
C GLN A 449 -15.07 15.36 17.01
N LEU A 450 -16.22 15.64 17.60
CA LEU A 450 -17.46 14.90 17.30
C LEU A 450 -17.91 15.12 15.85
N GLY A 451 -18.68 14.18 15.32
CA GLY A 451 -19.24 14.20 13.97
C GLY A 451 -18.31 13.53 12.96
N ARG A 452 -18.36 14.03 11.72
CA ARG A 452 -17.53 13.55 10.60
C ARG A 452 -16.87 14.73 9.92
N GLY A 453 -15.68 14.52 9.37
CA GLY A 453 -14.92 15.51 8.63
C GLY A 453 -14.31 14.93 7.35
N PRO A 454 -13.73 15.78 6.50
CA PRO A 454 -12.97 15.32 5.36
C PRO A 454 -11.73 14.55 5.83
N SER A 455 -11.44 13.41 5.21
CA SER A 455 -10.22 12.67 5.49
C SER A 455 -8.98 13.52 5.21
N LYS A 456 -8.03 13.49 6.15
CA LYS A 456 -6.71 14.12 5.97
C LYS A 456 -5.92 13.49 4.83
N ARG A 457 -6.27 12.27 4.39
CA ARG A 457 -5.63 11.54 3.29
C ARG A 457 -6.21 11.90 1.93
N GLY A 458 -7.39 12.54 1.90
CA GLY A 458 -8.12 12.85 0.67
C GLY A 458 -8.89 11.67 0.07
N VAL A 459 -9.08 10.60 0.84
CA VAL A 459 -9.89 9.40 0.55
C VAL A 459 -10.41 8.83 1.89
N GLY A 460 -11.62 8.27 1.90
CA GLY A 460 -12.32 7.93 3.14
C GLY A 460 -12.83 9.18 3.88
N LEU A 461 -12.97 9.09 5.20
CA LEU A 461 -13.39 10.20 6.06
C LEU A 461 -12.64 10.24 7.38
N SER A 462 -12.81 11.35 8.11
CA SER A 462 -12.52 11.40 9.54
C SER A 462 -13.79 11.23 10.36
N PHE A 463 -13.77 10.42 11.43
CA PHE A 463 -14.96 10.14 12.26
C PHE A 463 -14.69 10.34 13.76
N GLY A 464 -15.63 11.00 14.44
CA GLY A 464 -15.53 11.33 15.86
C GLY A 464 -15.99 10.22 16.81
N GLY A 465 -15.74 10.43 18.10
CA GLY A 465 -16.11 9.47 19.15
C GLY A 465 -17.61 9.16 19.27
N ASP A 466 -18.49 10.06 18.83
CA ASP A 466 -19.93 9.79 18.75
C ASP A 466 -20.29 8.77 17.65
N VAL A 467 -19.58 8.79 16.52
CA VAL A 467 -19.72 7.79 15.45
C VAL A 467 -19.30 6.41 15.95
N THR A 468 -18.15 6.32 16.61
CA THR A 468 -17.67 5.08 17.23
C THR A 468 -18.65 4.53 18.25
N LYS A 469 -19.14 5.37 19.17
CA LYS A 469 -20.12 4.96 20.19
C LYS A 469 -21.41 4.44 19.57
N ARG A 470 -21.96 5.13 18.56
CA ARG A 470 -23.18 4.69 17.86
C ARG A 470 -22.96 3.34 17.18
N PHE A 471 -21.88 3.17 16.40
CA PHE A 471 -21.59 1.91 15.72
C PHE A 471 -21.47 0.73 16.69
N LEU A 472 -20.75 0.92 17.80
CA LEU A 472 -20.57 -0.10 18.82
C LEU A 472 -21.90 -0.49 19.47
N GLN A 473 -22.70 0.49 19.88
CA GLN A 473 -24.03 0.27 20.47
C GLN A 473 -24.96 -0.48 19.51
N ASP A 474 -25.00 -0.03 18.26
CA ASP A 474 -25.87 -0.56 17.21
C ASP A 474 -25.57 -2.00 16.80
N ASN A 475 -24.36 -2.48 17.10
CA ASN A 475 -23.87 -3.81 16.76
C ASN A 475 -23.54 -4.66 18.00
N ASN A 476 -23.87 -4.18 19.22
CA ASN A 476 -23.58 -4.84 20.50
C ASN A 476 -22.10 -5.16 20.75
N LEU A 477 -21.22 -4.28 20.27
CA LEU A 477 -19.77 -4.36 20.42
C LEU A 477 -19.26 -3.48 21.57
N ASP A 478 -18.08 -3.79 22.06
CA ASP A 478 -17.47 -3.10 23.21
C ASP A 478 -16.31 -2.17 22.79
N LEU A 479 -15.58 -2.53 21.73
CA LEU A 479 -14.32 -1.90 21.30
C LEU A 479 -14.11 -1.97 19.77
N VAL A 480 -13.57 -0.91 19.19
CA VAL A 480 -12.95 -0.90 17.86
C VAL A 480 -11.43 -0.96 18.00
N VAL A 481 -10.77 -1.86 17.28
CA VAL A 481 -9.31 -1.87 17.10
C VAL A 481 -9.01 -1.59 15.63
N ARG A 482 -8.08 -0.68 15.37
CA ARG A 482 -7.64 -0.34 14.03
C ARG A 482 -6.15 -0.08 13.94
N SER A 483 -5.61 0.14 12.74
CA SER A 483 -4.16 0.30 12.51
C SER A 483 -3.81 1.58 11.74
N HIS A 484 -3.29 1.53 10.50
CA HIS A 484 -3.28 2.58 9.45
C HIS A 484 -2.62 3.95 9.74
N GLU A 485 -2.44 4.35 11.01
CA GLU A 485 -1.73 5.56 11.43
C GLU A 485 -0.55 5.18 12.31
N VAL A 486 0.63 5.72 11.97
CA VAL A 486 1.82 5.63 12.82
C VAL A 486 1.54 6.34 14.15
N LYS A 487 1.86 5.68 15.26
CA LYS A 487 1.78 6.25 16.62
C LYS A 487 3.13 6.14 17.31
N ASP A 488 3.54 7.17 18.04
CA ASP A 488 4.85 7.25 18.69
C ASP A 488 5.13 6.06 19.62
N GLU A 489 4.14 5.65 20.42
CA GLU A 489 4.25 4.52 21.34
C GLU A 489 3.80 3.18 20.70
N GLY A 490 3.56 3.16 19.39
CA GLY A 490 3.03 2.02 18.66
C GLY A 490 1.53 1.80 18.85
N TYR A 491 0.87 2.58 19.70
CA TYR A 491 -0.57 2.56 19.87
C TYR A 491 -1.11 3.91 20.35
N GLU A 492 -2.42 4.11 20.23
CA GLU A 492 -3.15 5.21 20.86
C GLU A 492 -4.56 4.75 21.27
N ILE A 493 -5.02 5.20 22.44
CA ILE A 493 -6.38 4.93 22.94
C ILE A 493 -7.20 6.20 22.77
N GLU A 494 -8.24 6.12 21.94
CA GLU A 494 -9.02 7.26 21.49
C GLU A 494 -10.52 7.05 21.84
N HIS A 495 -11.32 8.09 21.63
CA HIS A 495 -12.79 8.04 21.73
C HIS A 495 -13.31 7.47 23.07
N ASP A 496 -12.76 7.96 24.19
CA ASP A 496 -13.10 7.52 25.55
C ASP A 496 -12.85 6.02 25.79
N GLY A 497 -11.77 5.47 25.21
CA GLY A 497 -11.40 4.07 25.36
C GLY A 497 -12.22 3.12 24.49
N LYS A 498 -12.95 3.65 23.49
CA LYS A 498 -13.77 2.86 22.55
C LYS A 498 -13.09 2.58 21.23
N LEU A 499 -11.95 3.21 20.98
CA LEU A 499 -11.12 2.95 19.81
C LEU A 499 -9.66 2.81 20.25
N ILE A 500 -8.97 1.82 19.70
CA ILE A 500 -7.53 1.67 19.85
C ILE A 500 -6.90 1.59 18.48
N THR A 501 -5.95 2.48 18.23
CA THR A 501 -5.03 2.39 17.09
C THR A 501 -3.82 1.56 17.52
N VAL A 502 -3.45 0.52 16.77
CA VAL A 502 -2.24 -0.31 16.98
C VAL A 502 -1.39 -0.35 15.71
N PHE A 503 -0.09 -0.14 15.84
CA PHE A 503 0.85 -0.06 14.72
C PHE A 503 2.09 -0.89 15.04
N SER A 504 2.46 -1.83 14.15
CA SER A 504 3.47 -2.86 14.44
C SER A 504 4.77 -2.70 13.65
N ALA A 505 4.99 -1.55 13.00
CA ALA A 505 6.23 -1.20 12.31
C ALA A 505 7.04 -0.17 13.14
N PRO A 506 7.92 -0.62 14.06
CA PRO A 506 8.76 0.29 14.84
C PRO A 506 9.76 1.01 13.95
N ASN A 507 10.17 2.23 14.33
CA ASN A 507 11.06 3.10 13.56
C ASN A 507 10.68 3.15 12.07
N TYR A 508 9.40 3.42 11.81
CA TYR A 508 8.81 3.30 10.48
C TYR A 508 9.64 4.01 9.42
N CYS A 509 9.92 3.30 8.31
CA CYS A 509 10.75 3.76 7.20
C CYS A 509 12.15 4.27 7.62
N ASP A 510 12.72 3.70 8.69
CA ASP A 510 14.04 4.03 9.26
C ASP A 510 14.21 5.48 9.68
N GLN A 511 13.11 6.21 9.90
CA GLN A 511 13.12 7.66 10.10
C GLN A 511 12.21 8.15 11.22
N MET A 512 11.10 7.46 11.48
CA MET A 512 10.08 7.96 12.42
C MET A 512 10.50 7.82 13.89
N GLY A 513 11.31 6.82 14.24
CA GLY A 513 11.73 6.57 15.63
C GLY A 513 10.62 6.11 16.58
N ASN A 514 9.42 5.81 16.08
CA ASN A 514 8.29 5.29 16.86
C ASN A 514 8.57 3.88 17.40
N LYS A 515 7.86 3.47 18.45
CA LYS A 515 7.73 2.07 18.85
C LYS A 515 6.72 1.35 17.96
N GLY A 516 6.78 0.02 17.97
CA GLY A 516 5.72 -0.85 17.50
C GLY A 516 4.93 -1.38 18.71
N ALA A 517 3.70 -1.82 18.49
CA ALA A 517 2.92 -2.50 19.50
C ALA A 517 2.09 -3.65 18.91
N PHE A 518 1.67 -4.57 19.77
CA PHE A 518 0.64 -5.56 19.50
C PHE A 518 -0.28 -5.68 20.73
N ILE A 519 -1.51 -6.11 20.52
CA ILE A 519 -2.52 -6.23 21.59
C ILE A 519 -2.82 -7.71 21.82
N ARG A 520 -2.73 -8.18 23.07
CA ARG A 520 -3.22 -9.49 23.49
C ARG A 520 -4.59 -9.34 24.13
N PHE A 521 -5.55 -10.14 23.67
CA PHE A 521 -6.86 -10.31 24.28
C PHE A 521 -6.93 -11.70 24.91
N GLU A 522 -7.43 -11.80 26.14
CA GLU A 522 -7.66 -13.08 26.82
C GLU A 522 -9.14 -13.22 27.16
N ALA A 523 -9.75 -14.34 26.77
CA ALA A 523 -11.15 -14.62 27.05
C ALA A 523 -11.34 -15.15 28.48
N PRO A 524 -12.46 -14.83 29.16
CA PRO A 524 -13.63 -14.12 28.63
C PRO A 524 -13.55 -12.59 28.70
N ASP A 525 -12.61 -12.03 29.46
CA ASP A 525 -12.56 -10.59 29.77
C ASP A 525 -12.32 -9.69 28.55
N LEU A 526 -11.53 -10.16 27.57
CA LEU A 526 -11.14 -9.44 26.35
C LEU A 526 -10.65 -8.01 26.61
N LYS A 527 -9.99 -7.79 27.76
CA LYS A 527 -9.32 -6.52 28.02
C LYS A 527 -8.06 -6.43 27.15
N PRO A 528 -7.83 -5.29 26.46
CA PRO A 528 -6.66 -5.12 25.64
C PRO A 528 -5.39 -5.03 26.51
N ASN A 529 -4.52 -6.04 26.42
CA ASN A 529 -3.18 -6.00 27.01
C ASN A 529 -2.18 -5.59 25.91
N ILE A 530 -1.78 -4.31 25.92
CA ILE A 530 -0.93 -3.73 24.88
C ILE A 530 0.54 -3.90 25.27
N ALA A 531 1.32 -4.54 24.39
CA ALA A 531 2.76 -4.68 24.54
C ALA A 531 3.48 -3.87 23.46
N THR A 532 4.45 -3.05 23.86
CA THR A 532 5.27 -2.23 22.95
C THR A 532 6.65 -2.84 22.74
N PHE A 533 7.24 -2.63 21.57
CA PHE A 533 8.58 -3.08 21.21
C PHE A 533 9.30 -2.05 20.33
N SER A 534 10.63 -2.14 20.28
CA SER A 534 11.48 -1.27 19.46
C SER A 534 11.98 -1.99 18.22
N ALA A 535 12.46 -1.22 17.24
CA ALA A 535 12.99 -1.75 15.99
C ALA A 535 14.28 -2.55 16.23
N VAL A 536 14.50 -3.56 15.40
CA VAL A 536 15.74 -4.35 15.40
C VAL A 536 16.59 -4.06 14.15
N PRO A 537 17.90 -4.32 14.19
CA PRO A 537 18.76 -4.17 13.02
C PRO A 537 18.30 -5.05 11.84
N HIS A 538 18.44 -4.52 10.63
CA HIS A 538 18.20 -5.22 9.38
C HIS A 538 19.34 -4.94 8.38
N PRO A 539 19.48 -5.71 7.28
CA PRO A 539 20.44 -5.44 6.22
C PRO A 539 20.27 -4.04 5.60
N ASP A 540 21.35 -3.50 5.05
CA ASP A 540 21.41 -2.17 4.43
C ASP A 540 20.69 -2.14 3.07
N VAL A 541 19.36 -2.26 3.12
CA VAL A 541 18.44 -2.05 2.00
C VAL A 541 17.48 -0.95 2.41
N LYS A 542 17.67 0.25 1.85
CA LYS A 542 16.89 1.44 2.21
C LYS A 542 15.39 1.21 1.97
N PRO A 543 14.50 1.78 2.81
CA PRO A 543 13.07 1.84 2.53
C PRO A 543 12.81 2.40 1.14
N MET A 544 11.75 1.91 0.50
CA MET A 544 11.32 2.31 -0.84
C MET A 544 12.37 2.01 -1.93
N ALA A 545 13.30 1.08 -1.72
CA ALA A 545 14.35 0.75 -2.71
C ALA A 545 13.77 0.32 -4.07
N TYR A 546 12.61 -0.35 -4.04
CA TYR A 546 11.90 -0.88 -5.20
C TYR A 546 10.71 -0.01 -5.64
N ALA A 547 10.44 1.08 -4.93
CA ALA A 547 9.34 1.99 -5.23
C ALA A 547 9.54 2.74 -6.55
N ASN A 548 8.47 3.42 -6.99
CA ASN A 548 8.52 4.24 -8.18
C ASN A 548 9.67 5.25 -8.10
N ASN A 549 10.56 5.22 -9.10
CA ASN A 549 11.74 6.10 -9.15
C ASN A 549 11.37 7.58 -8.99
N PHE A 550 10.20 8.00 -9.48
CA PHE A 550 9.76 9.38 -9.35
C PHE A 550 9.38 9.71 -7.91
N LEU A 551 8.67 8.83 -7.21
CA LEU A 551 8.30 9.05 -5.80
C LEU A 551 9.53 9.08 -4.87
N ARG A 552 10.53 8.23 -5.13
CA ARG A 552 11.80 8.20 -4.37
C ARG A 552 12.59 9.51 -4.44
N MET A 553 12.27 10.41 -5.37
CA MET A 553 12.88 11.74 -5.43
C MET A 553 12.31 12.71 -4.36
N PHE A 554 11.30 12.28 -3.59
CA PHE A 554 10.63 13.08 -2.56
C PHE A 554 10.73 12.47 -1.15
N SER A 555 11.23 11.24 -1.04
CA SER A 555 11.46 10.53 0.23
C SER A 555 12.62 11.14 1.00
#